data_AF-A0A959ANG4-F1
#
_entry.id   AF-A0A959ANG4-F1
#
_cell.length_a   1.000
_cell.length_b   1.000
_cell.length_c   1.000
_cell.angle_alpha   90.00
_cell.angle_beta   90.00
_cell.angle_gamma   90.00
#
_symmetry.space_group_name_H-M   'P 1'
#
loop_
_entity.id
_entity.type
_entity.pdbx_description
1 polymer ?
#
loop_
_entity_poly.entity_id
_entity_poly.type
_entity_poly.pdbx_seq_one_letter_code
_entity_poly.pdbx_strand_id
1 'polypeptide(L)'
;MKKCACLLLFTLMAFGMNLSAQPYRYLDEVFTQTTTSTAAYGSNFTVLTIATAGHTVRQPLAMDIYQPVGDTEAERPLIIFCHTGNFLPWINPATMLSVNGACGGLRTDSAAVEMCTRLAKMGYVVASIEYRLGWRPDLDNELQRRFTLINAAYRGVQDVRTCIRFFRKSVAELDNPYKIDPNRIAVFGQGTGGYLSLNSAALDQYSEILNTSEPDKFKISGIPMIIEAYNGDPYGVQAAPGIVDALYASQTGYPVGDTLYVQNHPGYSSDFNLAVNLGGALGDKAWLDANTPPIVSLHTPSDPYAPCGDGTVIVPGFNYAVVNVTGSCGVQPIQDQLGNNDVFSFGGLLNDPLSVYARTINGGSEGFYPLLRPEDDSAPWEWNGFVPSQQLPTGMIVQLDCSTNGTTARSNIDTIMEFFAPRACRALGLDCPGVSVSTDELIRDGSIVSVMPNPTKTDINFMAKDENLILAVELIDLSGRTIRTFQGVNASLFTIRRDGMAPGVYFAKIAFREGIITKKVILE
;
A
#
# COMPACT_ATOMS: atom_id res chain seq x y z
N MET A 1 42.10 -16.85 60.29
CA MET A 1 41.36 -15.62 59.92
C MET A 1 42.09 -14.95 58.77
N LYS A 2 41.38 -14.48 57.74
CA LYS A 2 41.86 -14.06 56.39
C LYS A 2 42.00 -15.21 55.39
N LYS A 3 40.94 -15.43 54.57
CA LYS A 3 41.00 -15.89 53.16
C LYS A 3 39.64 -16.19 52.48
N CYS A 4 38.48 -15.93 53.10
CA CYS A 4 37.18 -16.25 52.46
C CYS A 4 36.29 -15.06 52.07
N ALA A 5 36.79 -13.81 52.06
CA ALA A 5 35.95 -12.64 51.77
C ALA A 5 35.98 -12.13 50.31
N CYS A 6 36.87 -12.64 49.44
CA CYS A 6 37.00 -12.12 48.07
C CYS A 6 36.24 -12.90 46.99
N LEU A 7 35.61 -14.05 47.30
CA LEU A 7 34.91 -14.84 46.29
C LEU A 7 33.41 -14.54 46.16
N LEU A 8 32.83 -13.72 47.05
CA LEU A 8 31.41 -13.35 46.99
C LEU A 8 31.13 -12.02 46.29
N LEU A 9 32.16 -11.25 45.92
CA LEU A 9 31.98 -10.01 45.14
C LEU A 9 32.09 -10.19 43.63
N PHE A 10 32.59 -11.33 43.14
CA PHE A 10 32.73 -11.58 41.69
C PHE A 10 31.57 -12.38 41.07
N THR A 11 30.69 -12.96 41.88
CA THR A 11 29.47 -13.65 41.40
C THR A 11 28.23 -12.76 41.36
N LEU A 12 28.32 -11.51 41.84
CA LEU A 12 27.22 -10.53 41.75
C LEU A 12 27.33 -9.55 40.56
N MET A 13 28.34 -9.68 39.71
CA MET A 13 28.57 -8.79 38.54
C MET A 13 28.38 -9.48 37.18
N ALA A 14 27.78 -10.67 37.14
CA ALA A 14 27.54 -11.43 35.91
C ALA A 14 26.05 -11.63 35.54
N PHE A 15 25.14 -10.88 36.17
CA PHE A 15 23.83 -10.60 35.58
C PHE A 15 23.95 -9.30 34.77
N GLY A 16 24.69 -9.37 33.67
CA GLY A 16 24.49 -8.43 32.58
C GLY A 16 23.03 -8.54 32.18
N MET A 17 22.24 -7.52 32.53
CA MET A 17 20.92 -7.33 31.96
C MET A 17 21.12 -7.23 30.45
N ASN A 18 20.88 -8.33 29.73
CA ASN A 18 20.42 -8.21 28.36
C ASN A 18 19.07 -7.51 28.49
N LEU A 19 19.07 -6.18 28.39
CA LEU A 19 17.92 -5.43 27.92
C LEU A 19 17.67 -5.89 26.48
N SER A 20 17.09 -7.08 26.32
CA SER A 20 16.32 -7.35 25.11
C SER A 20 15.17 -6.36 25.18
N ALA A 21 15.04 -5.51 24.16
CA ALA A 21 13.79 -4.79 23.94
C ALA A 21 12.65 -5.82 24.02
N GLN A 22 11.59 -5.50 24.76
CA GLN A 22 10.39 -6.33 24.72
C GLN A 22 9.83 -6.21 23.29
N PRO A 23 9.48 -7.32 22.62
CA PRO A 23 8.93 -7.24 21.27
C PRO A 23 7.61 -6.47 21.31
N TYR A 24 7.47 -5.51 20.42
CA TYR A 24 6.33 -4.61 20.37
C TYR A 24 5.35 -5.06 19.29
N ARG A 25 4.08 -5.11 19.65
CA ARG A 25 2.99 -5.36 18.70
C ARG A 25 3.08 -4.36 17.54
N TYR A 26 2.77 -4.83 16.33
CA TYR A 26 2.84 -4.10 15.06
C TYR A 26 4.25 -3.79 14.53
N LEU A 27 5.28 -3.94 15.36
CA LEU A 27 6.69 -3.81 15.00
C LEU A 27 7.41 -5.16 14.90
N ASP A 28 7.07 -6.09 15.78
CA ASP A 28 7.71 -7.40 15.94
C ASP A 28 6.68 -8.53 15.86
N GLU A 29 7.13 -9.73 15.49
CA GLU A 29 6.32 -10.94 15.59
C GLU A 29 6.12 -11.35 17.06
N VAL A 30 5.05 -10.86 17.67
CA VAL A 30 4.69 -11.15 19.07
C VAL A 30 3.81 -12.40 19.21
N PHE A 31 3.18 -12.86 18.13
CA PHE A 31 2.41 -14.10 18.09
C PHE A 31 3.19 -15.21 17.38
N THR A 32 3.08 -16.44 17.88
CA THR A 32 3.80 -17.60 17.32
C THR A 32 3.00 -18.37 16.26
N GLN A 33 1.68 -18.21 16.25
CA GLN A 33 0.75 -18.95 15.39
C GLN A 33 -0.30 -18.03 14.75
N THR A 34 -0.73 -18.42 13.56
CA THR A 34 -1.79 -17.75 12.80
C THR A 34 -2.83 -18.77 12.36
N THR A 35 -4.07 -18.33 12.23
CA THR A 35 -5.15 -19.06 11.54
C THR A 35 -5.43 -18.40 10.20
N THR A 36 -5.75 -19.21 9.20
CA THR A 36 -6.19 -18.75 7.88
C THR A 36 -7.60 -19.27 7.61
N SER A 37 -8.49 -18.40 7.15
CA SER A 37 -9.83 -18.78 6.66
C SER A 37 -10.12 -18.13 5.32
N THR A 38 -10.90 -18.78 4.47
CA THR A 38 -11.31 -18.22 3.18
C THR A 38 -12.71 -17.63 3.27
N ALA A 39 -12.91 -16.44 2.70
CA ALA A 39 -14.21 -15.78 2.59
C ALA A 39 -14.37 -15.13 1.21
N ALA A 40 -15.61 -14.84 0.82
CA ALA A 40 -15.89 -14.00 -0.34
C ALA A 40 -16.15 -12.56 0.12
N TYR A 41 -15.51 -11.59 -0.50
CA TYR A 41 -15.70 -10.17 -0.19
C TYR A 41 -16.59 -9.45 -1.22
N GLY A 42 -16.97 -10.12 -2.30
CA GLY A 42 -17.82 -9.54 -3.35
C GLY A 42 -18.09 -10.54 -4.47
N SER A 43 -18.73 -10.09 -5.53
CA SER A 43 -18.85 -10.88 -6.76
C SER A 43 -19.03 -9.99 -7.98
N ASN A 44 -18.32 -10.34 -9.05
CA ASN A 44 -18.26 -9.52 -10.25
C ASN A 44 -17.98 -10.38 -11.51
N PHE A 45 -18.12 -9.80 -12.70
CA PHE A 45 -18.02 -10.55 -13.95
C PHE A 45 -16.57 -10.72 -14.41
N THR A 46 -16.20 -11.96 -14.73
CA THR A 46 -14.91 -12.31 -15.31
C THR A 46 -14.99 -12.43 -16.83
N VAL A 47 -13.92 -12.00 -17.50
CA VAL A 47 -13.75 -12.13 -18.96
C VAL A 47 -13.02 -13.42 -19.35
N LEU A 48 -12.45 -14.14 -18.38
CA LEU A 48 -11.70 -15.38 -18.62
C LEU A 48 -12.58 -16.51 -19.14
N THR A 49 -13.89 -16.48 -18.84
CA THR A 49 -14.84 -17.49 -19.31
C THR A 49 -15.25 -17.30 -20.76
N ILE A 50 -14.94 -16.17 -21.40
CA ILE A 50 -15.36 -15.93 -22.80
C ILE A 50 -14.80 -17.03 -23.72
N ALA A 51 -13.56 -17.48 -23.50
CA ALA A 51 -12.94 -18.50 -24.36
C ALA A 51 -13.59 -19.89 -24.23
N THR A 52 -14.25 -20.19 -23.11
CA THR A 52 -14.81 -21.52 -22.81
C THR A 52 -16.34 -21.54 -22.81
N ALA A 53 -16.99 -20.49 -22.32
CA ALA A 53 -18.44 -20.34 -22.21
C ALA A 53 -19.03 -19.41 -23.30
N GLY A 54 -18.20 -18.66 -24.03
CA GLY A 54 -18.65 -17.71 -25.05
C GLY A 54 -19.25 -16.42 -24.48
N HIS A 55 -19.26 -16.25 -23.16
CA HIS A 55 -19.76 -15.06 -22.46
C HIS A 55 -19.07 -14.88 -21.10
N THR A 56 -19.14 -13.67 -20.55
CA THR A 56 -18.72 -13.32 -19.20
C THR A 56 -19.60 -14.03 -18.16
N VAL A 57 -18.99 -14.44 -17.05
CA VAL A 57 -19.71 -15.10 -15.95
C VAL A 57 -19.43 -14.34 -14.65
N ARG A 58 -20.47 -14.17 -13.83
CA ARG A 58 -20.31 -13.60 -12.49
C ARG A 58 -19.66 -14.62 -11.58
N GLN A 59 -18.52 -14.26 -10.99
CA GLN A 59 -17.77 -15.10 -10.05
C GLN A 59 -17.64 -14.43 -8.68
N PRO A 60 -17.52 -15.20 -7.59
CA PRO A 60 -17.15 -14.64 -6.30
C PRO A 60 -15.73 -14.07 -6.35
N LEU A 61 -15.52 -12.96 -5.65
CA LEU A 61 -14.19 -12.45 -5.34
C LEU A 61 -13.81 -12.96 -3.95
N ALA A 62 -12.77 -13.79 -3.89
CA ALA A 62 -12.37 -14.52 -2.69
C ALA A 62 -11.14 -13.89 -2.04
N MET A 63 -10.97 -14.13 -0.74
CA MET A 63 -9.78 -13.74 0.00
C MET A 63 -9.45 -14.79 1.06
N ASP A 64 -8.17 -14.88 1.39
CA ASP A 64 -7.71 -15.59 2.59
C ASP A 64 -7.41 -14.58 3.69
N ILE A 65 -7.98 -14.82 4.88
CA ILE A 65 -7.86 -13.95 6.04
C ILE A 65 -6.92 -14.60 7.04
N TYR A 66 -5.79 -13.95 7.30
CA TYR A 66 -4.79 -14.35 8.28
C TYR A 66 -5.01 -13.57 9.58
N GLN A 67 -5.05 -14.29 10.70
CA GLN A 67 -5.22 -13.70 12.03
C GLN A 67 -4.29 -14.37 13.04
N PRO A 68 -3.74 -13.62 14.02
CA PRO A 68 -2.99 -14.21 15.12
C PRO A 68 -3.88 -15.07 16.03
N VAL A 69 -3.33 -16.17 16.54
CA VAL A 69 -3.98 -17.02 17.54
C VAL A 69 -3.72 -16.47 18.94
N GLY A 70 -4.77 -16.42 19.77
CA GLY A 70 -4.68 -15.98 21.17
C GLY A 70 -4.69 -14.46 21.35
N ASP A 71 -4.90 -13.70 20.27
CA ASP A 71 -5.00 -12.25 20.31
C ASP A 71 -6.34 -11.78 20.90
N THR A 72 -6.24 -10.90 21.90
CA THR A 72 -7.39 -10.36 22.62
C THR A 72 -7.84 -8.98 22.12
N GLU A 73 -7.07 -8.35 21.22
CA GLU A 73 -7.45 -7.05 20.66
C GLU A 73 -8.74 -7.17 19.82
N ALA A 74 -9.64 -6.21 20.00
CA ALA A 74 -10.95 -6.18 19.39
C ALA A 74 -11.00 -5.29 18.14
N GLU A 75 -10.05 -4.36 18.00
CA GLU A 75 -9.99 -3.42 16.88
C GLU A 75 -8.57 -3.38 16.29
N ARG A 76 -8.28 -4.32 15.38
CA ARG A 76 -6.95 -4.51 14.82
C ARG A 76 -6.80 -3.82 13.46
N PRO A 77 -5.65 -3.22 13.15
CA PRO A 77 -5.42 -2.66 11.82
C PRO A 77 -5.48 -3.76 10.76
N LEU A 78 -6.07 -3.41 9.63
CA LEU A 78 -6.31 -4.30 8.50
C LEU A 78 -5.31 -4.03 7.38
N ILE A 79 -4.72 -5.10 6.83
CA ILE A 79 -3.90 -5.05 5.63
C ILE A 79 -4.62 -5.81 4.51
N ILE A 80 -4.92 -5.11 3.41
CA ILE A 80 -5.38 -5.73 2.17
C ILE A 80 -4.14 -6.08 1.35
N PHE A 81 -3.84 -7.37 1.20
CA PHE A 81 -2.68 -7.85 0.46
C PHE A 81 -3.06 -8.25 -0.97
N CYS A 82 -2.36 -7.69 -1.96
CA CYS A 82 -2.56 -7.95 -3.39
C CYS A 82 -1.34 -8.67 -3.97
N HIS A 83 -1.55 -9.88 -4.50
CA HIS A 83 -0.50 -10.70 -5.10
C HIS A 83 -0.09 -10.20 -6.50
N THR A 84 1.06 -10.67 -6.99
CA THR A 84 1.51 -10.49 -8.38
C THR A 84 0.71 -11.36 -9.36
N GLY A 85 0.95 -11.28 -10.67
CA GLY A 85 0.45 -12.29 -11.62
C GLY A 85 -0.02 -11.82 -12.98
N ASN A 86 0.34 -10.61 -13.43
CA ASN A 86 0.03 -10.06 -14.76
C ASN A 86 -1.47 -10.05 -15.11
N PHE A 87 -2.34 -10.02 -14.10
CA PHE A 87 -3.79 -10.12 -14.27
C PHE A 87 -4.22 -11.37 -15.06
N LEU A 88 -3.47 -12.47 -15.00
CA LEU A 88 -3.82 -13.73 -15.65
C LEU A 88 -3.71 -14.89 -14.66
N PRO A 89 -4.49 -15.98 -14.85
CA PRO A 89 -4.29 -17.20 -14.08
C PRO A 89 -2.83 -17.64 -14.16
N TRP A 90 -2.28 -18.17 -13.07
CA TRP A 90 -0.87 -18.57 -13.07
C TRP A 90 -0.62 -19.76 -14.00
N ILE A 91 -1.38 -20.85 -13.83
CA ILE A 91 -1.19 -22.11 -14.55
C ILE A 91 -2.51 -22.58 -15.16
N ASN A 92 -2.45 -23.15 -16.36
CA ASN A 92 -3.54 -23.94 -16.91
C ASN A 92 -3.50 -25.35 -16.28
N PRO A 93 -4.53 -25.77 -15.51
CA PRO A 93 -4.48 -27.02 -14.76
C PRO A 93 -4.49 -28.28 -15.64
N ALA A 94 -4.89 -28.16 -16.92
CA ALA A 94 -4.88 -29.30 -17.84
C ALA A 94 -3.51 -29.52 -18.50
N THR A 95 -2.73 -28.45 -18.71
CA THR A 95 -1.43 -28.52 -19.41
C THR A 95 -0.24 -28.32 -18.49
N MET A 96 -0.47 -27.81 -17.28
CA MET A 96 0.56 -27.36 -16.32
C MET A 96 1.49 -26.27 -16.86
N LEU A 97 1.11 -25.62 -17.96
CA LEU A 97 1.84 -24.50 -18.53
C LEU A 97 1.40 -23.19 -17.87
N SER A 98 2.37 -22.29 -17.67
CA SER A 98 2.11 -20.93 -17.22
C SER A 98 1.24 -20.20 -18.24
N VAL A 99 0.19 -19.55 -17.75
CA VAL A 99 -0.72 -18.71 -18.55
C VAL A 99 -0.35 -17.24 -18.44
N ASN A 100 0.23 -16.82 -17.31
CA ASN A 100 0.61 -15.43 -17.07
C ASN A 100 2.08 -15.10 -17.38
N GLY A 101 2.88 -16.08 -17.78
CA GLY A 101 4.30 -15.91 -18.10
C GLY A 101 5.17 -15.57 -16.88
N ALA A 102 4.68 -15.81 -15.66
CA ALA A 102 5.34 -15.44 -14.41
C ALA A 102 5.56 -16.63 -13.47
N CYS A 103 6.44 -16.43 -12.48
CA CYS A 103 6.86 -17.42 -11.49
C CYS A 103 5.85 -17.65 -10.35
N GLY A 104 4.81 -16.83 -10.33
CA GLY A 104 3.68 -16.91 -9.43
C GLY A 104 2.50 -16.14 -10.03
N GLY A 105 1.41 -16.08 -9.29
CA GLY A 105 0.23 -15.33 -9.63
C GLY A 105 -0.96 -15.62 -8.73
N LEU A 106 -0.73 -16.22 -7.56
CA LEU A 106 -1.78 -16.67 -6.65
C LEU A 106 -1.65 -15.98 -5.29
N ARG A 107 -2.78 -15.69 -4.67
CA ARG A 107 -2.85 -15.30 -3.26
C ARG A 107 -2.24 -16.33 -2.27
N THR A 108 -1.98 -17.56 -2.74
CA THR A 108 -1.34 -18.65 -1.98
C THR A 108 0.12 -18.89 -2.37
N ASP A 109 0.73 -18.02 -3.18
CA ASP A 109 2.15 -18.13 -3.50
C ASP A 109 3.02 -18.01 -2.25
N SER A 110 4.21 -18.60 -2.29
CA SER A 110 5.06 -18.72 -1.09
C SER A 110 5.41 -17.36 -0.48
N ALA A 111 5.71 -16.35 -1.30
CA ALA A 111 5.98 -14.99 -0.84
C ALA A 111 4.74 -14.33 -0.21
N ALA A 112 3.56 -14.49 -0.81
CA ALA A 112 2.30 -13.96 -0.29
C ALA A 112 1.95 -14.59 1.06
N VAL A 113 2.03 -15.92 1.17
CA VAL A 113 1.76 -16.67 2.40
C VAL A 113 2.74 -16.25 3.51
N GLU A 114 4.03 -16.14 3.20
CA GLU A 114 5.04 -15.71 4.16
C GLU A 114 4.76 -14.30 4.68
N MET A 115 4.60 -13.32 3.79
CA MET A 115 4.34 -11.94 4.18
C MET A 115 3.04 -11.80 4.98
N CYS A 116 1.94 -12.43 4.54
CA CYS A 116 0.67 -12.39 5.26
C CYS A 116 0.76 -13.05 6.64
N THR A 117 1.53 -14.14 6.76
CA THR A 117 1.75 -14.83 8.04
C THR A 117 2.56 -13.96 9.00
N ARG A 118 3.65 -13.33 8.55
CA ARG A 118 4.49 -12.45 9.39
C ARG A 118 3.71 -11.22 9.86
N LEU A 119 2.98 -10.57 8.96
CA LEU A 119 2.10 -9.46 9.29
C LEU A 119 1.01 -9.88 10.31
N ALA A 120 0.36 -11.04 10.13
CA ALA A 120 -0.59 -11.53 11.13
C ALA A 120 0.07 -11.81 12.49
N LYS A 121 1.31 -12.34 12.51
CA LYS A 121 2.09 -12.54 13.74
C LYS A 121 2.53 -11.25 14.42
N MET A 122 2.60 -10.13 13.70
CA MET A 122 2.79 -8.80 14.26
C MET A 122 1.52 -8.24 14.92
N GLY A 123 0.36 -8.86 14.71
CA GLY A 123 -0.91 -8.47 15.32
C GLY A 123 -1.90 -7.77 14.39
N TYR A 124 -1.61 -7.73 13.08
CA TYR A 124 -2.53 -7.26 12.05
C TYR A 124 -3.57 -8.34 11.68
N VAL A 125 -4.71 -7.93 11.13
CA VAL A 125 -5.54 -8.81 10.31
C VAL A 125 -5.14 -8.60 8.86
N VAL A 126 -4.88 -9.68 8.12
CA VAL A 126 -4.44 -9.58 6.72
C VAL A 126 -5.43 -10.30 5.82
N ALA A 127 -5.97 -9.59 4.82
CA ALA A 127 -6.82 -10.15 3.79
C ALA A 127 -6.04 -10.24 2.47
N SER A 128 -5.58 -11.44 2.12
CA SER A 128 -4.94 -11.73 0.83
C SER A 128 -6.00 -11.97 -0.22
N ILE A 129 -6.24 -10.97 -1.08
CA ILE A 129 -7.37 -10.95 -2.00
C ILE A 129 -7.05 -11.59 -3.35
N GLU A 130 -8.00 -12.32 -3.90
CA GLU A 130 -8.09 -12.60 -5.33
C GLU A 130 -8.91 -11.48 -5.98
N TYR A 131 -8.32 -10.76 -6.93
CA TYR A 131 -8.99 -9.72 -7.72
C TYR A 131 -9.36 -10.25 -9.11
N ARG A 132 -10.23 -9.55 -9.86
CA ARG A 132 -10.59 -9.98 -11.22
C ARG A 132 -9.35 -10.03 -12.10
N LEU A 133 -9.08 -11.22 -12.60
CA LEU A 133 -8.11 -11.49 -13.65
C LEU A 133 -8.78 -11.42 -15.04
N GLY A 134 -7.95 -11.34 -16.06
CA GLY A 134 -8.27 -11.61 -17.45
C GLY A 134 -8.07 -10.41 -18.36
N TRP A 135 -7.13 -10.52 -19.27
CA TRP A 135 -7.02 -9.68 -20.46
C TRP A 135 -6.71 -10.58 -21.65
N ARG A 136 -6.55 -10.01 -22.85
CA ARG A 136 -6.41 -10.78 -24.09
C ARG A 136 -4.99 -10.67 -24.67
N PRO A 137 -4.00 -11.41 -24.13
CA PRO A 137 -2.64 -11.46 -24.69
C PRO A 137 -2.60 -12.13 -26.07
N ASP A 138 -3.63 -12.90 -26.41
CA ASP A 138 -3.77 -13.70 -27.63
C ASP A 138 -4.11 -12.88 -28.89
N LEU A 139 -4.53 -11.63 -28.74
CA LEU A 139 -4.88 -10.79 -29.89
C LEU A 139 -3.64 -10.39 -30.67
N ASP A 140 -3.69 -10.48 -32.00
CA ASP A 140 -2.58 -10.04 -32.87
C ASP A 140 -2.34 -8.53 -32.79
N ASN A 141 -3.41 -7.76 -32.60
CA ASN A 141 -3.36 -6.30 -32.54
C ASN A 141 -2.85 -5.82 -31.17
N GLU A 142 -1.69 -5.17 -31.18
CA GLU A 142 -1.06 -4.62 -29.97
C GLU A 142 -1.96 -3.63 -29.21
N LEU A 143 -2.65 -2.74 -29.93
CA LEU A 143 -3.52 -1.73 -29.33
C LEU A 143 -4.68 -2.40 -28.58
N GLN A 144 -5.28 -3.46 -29.13
CA GLN A 144 -6.32 -4.22 -28.43
C GLN A 144 -5.79 -4.99 -27.22
N ARG A 145 -4.58 -5.57 -27.30
CA ARG A 145 -3.91 -6.18 -26.14
C ARG A 145 -3.77 -5.17 -25.00
N ARG A 146 -3.23 -3.98 -25.32
CA ARG A 146 -3.06 -2.86 -24.38
C ARG A 146 -4.39 -2.44 -23.77
N PHE A 147 -5.41 -2.23 -24.60
CA PHE A 147 -6.77 -1.86 -24.15
C PHE A 147 -7.27 -2.84 -23.07
N THR A 148 -7.26 -4.14 -23.38
CA THR A 148 -7.80 -5.16 -22.45
C THR A 148 -6.97 -5.33 -21.18
N LEU A 149 -5.65 -5.06 -21.24
CA LEU A 149 -4.79 -5.07 -20.05
C LEU A 149 -5.05 -3.87 -19.13
N ILE A 150 -5.20 -2.66 -19.69
CA ILE A 150 -5.60 -1.48 -18.90
C ILE A 150 -6.96 -1.70 -18.22
N ASN A 151 -7.89 -2.38 -18.90
CA ASN A 151 -9.17 -2.80 -18.33
C ASN A 151 -9.02 -3.79 -17.17
N ALA A 152 -8.03 -4.68 -17.20
CA ALA A 152 -7.75 -5.60 -16.10
C ALA A 152 -7.21 -4.87 -14.87
N ALA A 153 -6.26 -3.95 -15.07
CA ALA A 153 -5.74 -3.11 -13.99
C ALA A 153 -6.84 -2.27 -13.32
N TYR A 154 -7.70 -1.63 -14.11
CA TYR A 154 -8.81 -0.82 -13.60
C TYR A 154 -9.81 -1.65 -12.79
N ARG A 155 -10.15 -2.86 -13.24
CA ARG A 155 -11.02 -3.77 -12.47
C ARG A 155 -10.39 -4.20 -11.15
N GLY A 156 -9.09 -4.42 -11.12
CA GLY A 156 -8.37 -4.73 -9.88
C GLY A 156 -8.45 -3.59 -8.85
N VAL A 157 -8.34 -2.32 -9.28
CA VAL A 157 -8.52 -1.14 -8.40
C VAL A 157 -9.91 -1.14 -7.76
N GLN A 158 -10.96 -1.39 -8.55
CA GLN A 158 -12.33 -1.50 -8.03
C GLN A 158 -12.49 -2.67 -7.05
N ASP A 159 -11.77 -3.77 -7.25
CA ASP A 159 -11.85 -4.96 -6.41
C ASP A 159 -11.14 -4.77 -5.07
N VAL A 160 -9.98 -4.09 -5.04
CA VAL A 160 -9.35 -3.62 -3.79
C VAL A 160 -10.32 -2.77 -2.98
N ARG A 161 -10.93 -1.77 -3.63
CA ARG A 161 -11.92 -0.88 -2.99
C ARG A 161 -13.16 -1.63 -2.51
N THR A 162 -13.58 -2.65 -3.26
CA THR A 162 -14.69 -3.54 -2.85
C THR A 162 -14.35 -4.32 -1.59
N CYS A 163 -13.11 -4.82 -1.45
CA CYS A 163 -12.68 -5.53 -0.23
C CYS A 163 -12.69 -4.61 1.00
N ILE A 164 -12.21 -3.38 0.86
CA ILE A 164 -12.23 -2.39 1.95
C ILE A 164 -13.68 -2.13 2.41
N ARG A 165 -14.60 -1.90 1.45
CA ARG A 165 -16.02 -1.71 1.75
C ARG A 165 -16.64 -2.93 2.42
N PHE A 166 -16.27 -4.14 2.01
CA PHE A 166 -16.72 -5.37 2.65
C PHE A 166 -16.38 -5.39 4.14
N PHE A 167 -15.14 -5.08 4.51
CA PHE A 167 -14.74 -5.05 5.92
C PHE A 167 -15.47 -3.96 6.71
N ARG A 168 -15.60 -2.74 6.17
CA ARG A 168 -16.39 -1.67 6.81
C ARG A 168 -17.85 -2.07 7.01
N LYS A 169 -18.48 -2.67 6.00
CA LYS A 169 -19.84 -3.21 6.10
C LYS A 169 -19.93 -4.30 7.16
N SER A 170 -18.93 -5.17 7.26
CA SER A 170 -18.91 -6.24 8.27
C SER A 170 -18.82 -5.70 9.70
N VAL A 171 -18.07 -4.60 9.92
CA VAL A 171 -18.05 -3.90 11.20
C VAL A 171 -19.42 -3.29 11.50
N ALA A 172 -19.98 -2.55 10.54
CA ALA A 172 -21.22 -1.81 10.74
C ALA A 172 -22.47 -2.69 10.90
N GLU A 173 -22.53 -3.84 10.24
CA GLU A 173 -23.76 -4.65 10.15
C GLU A 173 -23.63 -6.06 10.72
N LEU A 174 -22.42 -6.59 10.90
CA LEU A 174 -22.19 -7.99 11.28
C LEU A 174 -21.44 -8.16 12.60
N ASP A 175 -21.45 -7.12 13.45
CA ASP A 175 -20.80 -7.13 14.77
C ASP A 175 -19.28 -7.40 14.70
N ASN A 176 -18.61 -6.83 13.69
CA ASN A 176 -17.16 -6.89 13.50
C ASN A 176 -16.56 -8.31 13.67
N PRO A 177 -16.96 -9.29 12.83
CA PRO A 177 -16.60 -10.69 13.04
C PRO A 177 -15.10 -10.96 12.88
N TYR A 178 -14.37 -10.02 12.27
CA TYR A 178 -12.92 -10.08 12.05
C TYR A 178 -12.12 -9.27 13.08
N LYS A 179 -12.80 -8.56 14.00
CA LYS A 179 -12.18 -7.70 15.02
C LYS A 179 -11.15 -6.73 14.42
N ILE A 180 -11.56 -6.01 13.37
CA ILE A 180 -10.74 -5.01 12.68
C ILE A 180 -11.16 -3.60 13.06
N ASP A 181 -10.23 -2.65 13.01
CA ASP A 181 -10.52 -1.22 13.05
C ASP A 181 -10.80 -0.72 11.62
N PRO A 182 -12.03 -0.24 11.31
CA PRO A 182 -12.39 0.22 9.96
C PRO A 182 -11.70 1.53 9.54
N ASN A 183 -10.96 2.18 10.44
CA ASN A 183 -10.25 3.44 10.22
C ASN A 183 -8.73 3.28 10.13
N ARG A 184 -8.21 2.05 10.27
CA ARG A 184 -6.78 1.73 10.18
C ARG A 184 -6.56 0.65 9.15
N ILE A 185 -6.50 1.05 7.88
CA ILE A 185 -6.42 0.15 6.74
C ILE A 185 -5.19 0.50 5.90
N ALA A 186 -4.40 -0.51 5.54
CA ALA A 186 -3.33 -0.40 4.56
C ALA A 186 -3.60 -1.30 3.35
N VAL A 187 -3.16 -0.87 2.17
CA VAL A 187 -3.15 -1.70 0.96
C VAL A 187 -1.69 -2.05 0.66
N PHE A 188 -1.38 -3.34 0.62
CA PHE A 188 -0.04 -3.87 0.42
C PHE A 188 0.01 -4.65 -0.88
N GLY A 189 0.84 -4.22 -1.82
CA GLY A 189 0.89 -4.78 -3.16
C GLY A 189 2.25 -5.33 -3.56
N GLN A 190 2.26 -6.54 -4.12
CA GLN A 190 3.44 -7.19 -4.68
C GLN A 190 3.36 -7.31 -6.21
N GLY A 191 4.37 -6.82 -6.94
CA GLY A 191 4.43 -6.89 -8.41
C GLY A 191 3.19 -6.26 -9.02
N THR A 192 2.37 -7.06 -9.72
CA THR A 192 1.04 -6.63 -10.21
C THR A 192 0.16 -6.01 -9.12
N GLY A 193 0.19 -6.55 -7.90
CA GLY A 193 -0.50 -5.98 -6.74
C GLY A 193 0.05 -4.61 -6.33
N GLY A 194 1.32 -4.31 -6.61
CA GLY A 194 1.92 -2.99 -6.41
C GLY A 194 1.27 -1.91 -7.28
N TYR A 195 0.92 -2.25 -8.53
CA TYR A 195 0.08 -1.40 -9.38
C TYR A 195 -1.28 -1.18 -8.71
N LEU A 196 -1.92 -2.23 -8.18
CA LEU A 196 -3.22 -2.08 -7.51
C LEU A 196 -3.13 -1.19 -6.27
N SER A 197 -2.07 -1.31 -5.49
CA SER A 197 -1.81 -0.46 -4.32
C SER A 197 -1.69 1.01 -4.70
N LEU A 198 -0.78 1.35 -5.63
CA LEU A 198 -0.56 2.74 -6.07
C LEU A 198 -1.78 3.34 -6.76
N ASN A 199 -2.41 2.61 -7.68
CA ASN A 199 -3.53 3.15 -8.44
C ASN A 199 -4.81 3.23 -7.58
N SER A 200 -4.99 2.38 -6.56
CA SER A 200 -6.09 2.55 -5.60
C SER A 200 -5.92 3.77 -4.70
N ALA A 201 -4.66 4.17 -4.43
CA ALA A 201 -4.33 5.36 -3.64
C ALA A 201 -4.55 6.65 -4.43
N ALA A 202 -4.24 6.66 -5.72
CA ALA A 202 -4.14 7.88 -6.52
C ALA A 202 -5.31 8.09 -7.50
N LEU A 203 -5.87 7.05 -8.11
CA LEU A 203 -6.91 7.20 -9.13
C LEU A 203 -8.29 7.33 -8.49
N ASP A 204 -8.77 8.54 -8.27
CA ASP A 204 -10.03 8.81 -7.55
C ASP A 204 -11.10 9.46 -8.43
N GLN A 205 -10.76 9.94 -9.62
CA GLN A 205 -11.70 10.53 -10.57
C GLN A 205 -11.54 9.97 -11.98
N TYR A 206 -12.66 9.69 -12.65
CA TYR A 206 -12.62 9.20 -14.04
C TYR A 206 -11.91 10.18 -15.00
N SER A 207 -12.04 11.49 -14.76
CA SER A 207 -11.37 12.52 -15.57
C SER A 207 -9.85 12.42 -15.56
N GLU A 208 -9.23 11.82 -14.55
CA GLU A 208 -7.78 11.63 -14.46
C GLU A 208 -7.26 10.65 -15.51
N ILE A 209 -8.08 9.66 -15.90
CA ILE A 209 -7.73 8.75 -17.01
C ILE A 209 -7.67 9.51 -18.33
N LEU A 210 -8.48 10.55 -18.47
CA LEU A 210 -8.54 11.39 -19.68
C LEU A 210 -7.48 12.50 -19.68
N ASN A 211 -7.07 12.95 -18.48
CA ASN A 211 -6.14 14.06 -18.24
C ASN A 211 -4.87 13.54 -17.55
N THR A 212 -3.90 13.12 -18.36
CA THR A 212 -2.64 12.53 -17.89
C THR A 212 -1.46 13.45 -18.19
N SER A 213 -0.31 13.20 -17.56
CA SER A 213 0.93 13.93 -17.81
C SER A 213 1.43 13.77 -19.26
N GLU A 214 1.04 12.70 -19.95
CA GLU A 214 1.31 12.46 -21.37
C GLU A 214 0.00 12.50 -22.18
N PRO A 215 -0.14 13.36 -23.20
CA PRO A 215 -1.36 13.42 -24.01
C PRO A 215 -1.75 12.06 -24.60
N ASP A 216 -3.04 11.73 -24.52
CA ASP A 216 -3.66 10.54 -25.12
C ASP A 216 -3.11 9.18 -24.64
N LYS A 217 -2.39 9.14 -23.51
CA LYS A 217 -1.77 7.95 -22.90
C LYS A 217 -2.69 6.73 -22.78
N PHE A 218 -3.90 6.94 -22.31
CA PHE A 218 -4.94 5.91 -22.17
C PHE A 218 -6.00 6.00 -23.27
N LYS A 219 -5.62 6.40 -24.48
CA LYS A 219 -6.52 6.45 -25.64
C LYS A 219 -5.94 5.69 -26.83
N ILE A 220 -6.81 5.15 -27.65
CA ILE A 220 -6.48 4.47 -28.91
C ILE A 220 -7.32 5.11 -30.00
N SER A 221 -6.66 5.75 -30.99
CA SER A 221 -7.36 6.45 -32.07
C SER A 221 -8.41 7.44 -31.57
N GLY A 222 -8.12 8.14 -30.45
CA GLY A 222 -9.03 9.08 -29.80
C GLY A 222 -10.09 8.46 -28.89
N ILE A 223 -10.20 7.12 -28.81
CA ILE A 223 -11.14 6.41 -27.95
C ILE A 223 -10.45 6.06 -26.62
N PRO A 224 -11.01 6.47 -25.45
CA PRO A 224 -10.48 6.06 -24.15
C PRO A 224 -10.46 4.53 -23.97
N MET A 225 -9.37 4.01 -23.39
CA MET A 225 -9.26 2.59 -23.02
C MET A 225 -10.18 2.22 -21.85
N ILE A 226 -10.52 3.19 -21.00
CA ILE A 226 -11.55 3.06 -19.96
C ILE A 226 -12.69 4.01 -20.30
N ILE A 227 -13.89 3.47 -20.36
CA ILE A 227 -15.12 4.19 -20.64
C ILE A 227 -16.10 3.85 -19.51
N GLU A 228 -16.48 4.86 -18.73
CA GLU A 228 -17.29 4.70 -17.52
C GLU A 228 -18.60 3.91 -17.75
N ALA A 229 -19.23 4.07 -18.92
CA ALA A 229 -20.43 3.30 -19.28
C ALA A 229 -20.23 1.78 -19.35
N TYR A 230 -19.01 1.31 -19.62
CA TYR A 230 -18.67 -0.13 -19.72
C TYR A 230 -17.86 -0.62 -18.53
N ASN A 231 -17.05 0.25 -17.94
CA ASN A 231 -16.08 -0.11 -16.91
C ASN A 231 -16.49 0.32 -15.50
N GLY A 232 -17.42 1.27 -15.37
CA GLY A 232 -17.83 1.87 -14.11
C GLY A 232 -16.86 2.95 -13.63
N ASP A 233 -17.24 3.64 -12.56
CA ASP A 233 -16.40 4.62 -11.88
C ASP A 233 -15.18 3.95 -11.18
N PRO A 234 -14.14 4.73 -10.81
CA PRO A 234 -12.94 4.18 -10.19
C PRO A 234 -13.18 3.46 -8.86
N TYR A 235 -14.24 3.81 -8.13
CA TYR A 235 -14.63 3.16 -6.88
C TYR A 235 -15.41 1.87 -7.11
N GLY A 236 -15.99 1.65 -8.29
CA GLY A 236 -16.78 0.46 -8.62
C GLY A 236 -18.13 0.42 -7.90
N VAL A 237 -18.76 1.58 -7.71
CA VAL A 237 -20.05 1.73 -7.01
C VAL A 237 -21.15 2.33 -7.89
N GLN A 238 -20.89 2.49 -9.18
CA GLN A 238 -21.88 2.93 -10.17
C GLN A 238 -23.01 1.92 -10.27
N ALA A 239 -24.23 2.40 -10.04
CA ALA A 239 -25.42 1.55 -9.93
C ALA A 239 -25.78 0.86 -11.26
N ALA A 240 -25.62 1.55 -12.39
CA ALA A 240 -25.82 0.96 -13.70
C ALA A 240 -24.72 -0.07 -13.98
N PRO A 241 -25.03 -1.28 -14.46
CA PRO A 241 -24.02 -2.25 -14.87
C PRO A 241 -23.36 -1.85 -16.20
N GLY A 242 -22.12 -2.28 -16.40
CA GLY A 242 -21.43 -2.10 -17.68
C GLY A 242 -21.87 -3.17 -18.68
N ILE A 243 -22.63 -2.79 -19.71
CA ILE A 243 -23.14 -3.71 -20.74
C ILE A 243 -22.41 -3.48 -22.06
N VAL A 244 -21.85 -4.54 -22.63
CA VAL A 244 -21.12 -4.48 -23.91
C VAL A 244 -22.09 -4.21 -25.07
N ASP A 245 -21.84 -3.14 -25.81
CA ASP A 245 -22.54 -2.85 -27.08
C ASP A 245 -21.70 -3.26 -28.30
N ALA A 246 -22.24 -3.05 -29.51
CA ALA A 246 -21.54 -3.39 -30.75
C ALA A 246 -20.23 -2.60 -30.93
N LEU A 247 -20.16 -1.35 -30.46
CA LEU A 247 -18.96 -0.53 -30.55
C LEU A 247 -17.86 -1.09 -29.66
N TYR A 248 -18.16 -1.37 -28.40
CA TYR A 248 -17.21 -1.89 -27.42
C TYR A 248 -16.74 -3.31 -27.79
N ALA A 249 -17.65 -4.14 -28.28
CA ALA A 249 -17.33 -5.47 -28.80
C ALA A 249 -16.31 -5.40 -29.95
N SER A 250 -16.46 -4.43 -30.87
CA SER A 250 -15.51 -4.26 -31.99
C SER A 250 -14.09 -3.92 -31.54
N GLN A 251 -13.95 -3.23 -30.40
CA GLN A 251 -12.65 -2.81 -29.86
C GLN A 251 -11.99 -3.89 -29.01
N THR A 252 -12.78 -4.63 -28.21
CA THR A 252 -12.27 -5.55 -27.18
C THR A 252 -12.39 -7.02 -27.52
N GLY A 253 -13.27 -7.36 -28.47
CA GLY A 253 -13.67 -8.74 -28.75
C GLY A 253 -14.57 -9.35 -27.66
N TYR A 254 -15.07 -8.56 -26.71
CA TYR A 254 -16.05 -9.04 -25.74
C TYR A 254 -17.44 -9.17 -26.39
N PRO A 255 -18.23 -10.23 -26.06
CA PRO A 255 -19.54 -10.45 -26.69
C PRO A 255 -20.55 -9.33 -26.41
N VAL A 256 -21.33 -8.96 -27.43
CA VAL A 256 -22.42 -7.98 -27.27
C VAL A 256 -23.47 -8.52 -26.29
N GLY A 257 -23.89 -7.67 -25.35
CA GLY A 257 -24.88 -7.99 -24.31
C GLY A 257 -24.26 -8.50 -23.00
N ASP A 258 -22.96 -8.77 -22.97
CA ASP A 258 -22.27 -9.21 -21.76
C ASP A 258 -22.20 -8.11 -20.70
N THR A 259 -22.19 -8.52 -19.43
CA THR A 259 -21.99 -7.63 -18.29
C THR A 259 -20.53 -7.66 -17.86
N LEU A 260 -19.87 -6.50 -17.76
CA LEU A 260 -18.46 -6.39 -17.37
C LEU A 260 -18.26 -6.06 -15.89
N TYR A 261 -19.20 -5.32 -15.30
CA TYR A 261 -19.18 -5.05 -13.88
C TYR A 261 -20.57 -4.84 -13.28
N VAL A 262 -20.66 -5.07 -11.96
CA VAL A 262 -21.75 -4.63 -11.09
C VAL A 262 -21.18 -4.01 -9.81
N GLN A 263 -21.89 -3.06 -9.22
CA GLN A 263 -21.49 -2.46 -7.95
C GLN A 263 -21.46 -3.48 -6.80
N ASN A 264 -20.54 -3.28 -5.85
CA ASN A 264 -20.45 -4.06 -4.62
C ASN A 264 -20.33 -3.14 -3.39
N HIS A 265 -21.15 -3.41 -2.38
CA HIS A 265 -21.21 -2.69 -1.09
C HIS A 265 -21.34 -1.15 -1.20
N PRO A 266 -22.25 -0.62 -2.03
CA PRO A 266 -22.44 0.83 -2.15
C PRO A 266 -22.82 1.44 -0.80
N GLY A 267 -22.39 2.68 -0.55
CA GLY A 267 -22.66 3.40 0.71
C GLY A 267 -21.57 3.26 1.79
N TYR A 268 -20.57 2.40 1.58
CA TYR A 268 -19.39 2.30 2.44
C TYR A 268 -18.17 2.96 1.79
N SER A 269 -17.35 3.66 2.57
CA SER A 269 -16.08 4.22 2.09
C SER A 269 -15.09 3.12 1.71
N SER A 270 -14.24 3.38 0.72
CA SER A 270 -13.06 2.55 0.39
C SER A 270 -11.73 3.24 0.66
N ASP A 271 -11.73 4.32 1.46
CA ASP A 271 -10.51 5.06 1.80
C ASP A 271 -9.59 4.20 2.67
N PHE A 272 -8.29 4.44 2.60
CA PHE A 272 -7.29 3.74 3.41
C PHE A 272 -6.12 4.67 3.71
N ASN A 273 -5.32 4.32 4.70
CA ASN A 273 -4.37 5.22 5.35
C ASN A 273 -2.94 5.07 4.85
N LEU A 274 -2.62 3.95 4.18
CA LEU A 274 -1.27 3.62 3.75
C LEU A 274 -1.28 2.73 2.50
N ALA A 275 -0.57 3.14 1.46
CA ALA A 275 -0.22 2.27 0.34
C ALA A 275 1.21 1.73 0.52
N VAL A 276 1.39 0.43 0.26
CA VAL A 276 2.69 -0.22 0.19
C VAL A 276 2.87 -0.84 -1.19
N ASN A 277 3.96 -0.49 -1.86
CA ASN A 277 4.29 -0.91 -3.22
C ASN A 277 5.61 -1.69 -3.26
N LEU A 278 5.55 -2.97 -3.64
CA LEU A 278 6.73 -3.78 -3.97
C LEU A 278 6.81 -3.96 -5.50
N GLY A 279 7.70 -3.23 -6.17
CA GLY A 279 7.98 -3.41 -7.61
C GLY A 279 6.79 -3.15 -8.57
N GLY A 280 5.81 -2.34 -8.17
CA GLY A 280 4.73 -1.88 -9.05
C GLY A 280 4.89 -0.42 -9.47
N ALA A 281 3.98 0.04 -10.33
CA ALA A 281 3.98 1.41 -10.83
C ALA A 281 2.58 2.06 -10.90
N LEU A 282 2.57 3.38 -10.84
CA LEU A 282 1.38 4.21 -10.97
C LEU A 282 1.10 4.50 -12.45
N GLY A 283 -0.18 4.38 -12.85
CA GLY A 283 -0.60 4.61 -14.22
C GLY A 283 -0.16 5.97 -14.76
N ASP A 284 -0.35 7.04 -13.99
CA ASP A 284 0.18 8.35 -14.31
C ASP A 284 0.46 9.18 -13.05
N LYS A 285 1.61 9.86 -13.00
CA LYS A 285 1.99 10.70 -11.86
C LYS A 285 1.09 11.92 -11.64
N ALA A 286 0.33 12.35 -12.65
CA ALA A 286 -0.64 13.45 -12.50
C ALA A 286 -1.80 13.09 -11.57
N TRP A 287 -1.98 11.82 -11.23
CA TRP A 287 -3.01 11.33 -10.29
C TRP A 287 -2.56 11.50 -8.83
N LEU A 288 -1.30 11.87 -8.58
CA LEU A 288 -0.84 12.15 -7.22
C LEU A 288 -1.24 13.57 -6.82
N ASP A 289 -1.92 13.67 -5.68
CA ASP A 289 -2.35 14.93 -5.10
C ASP A 289 -2.17 14.93 -3.56
N ALA A 290 -2.55 16.04 -2.92
CA ALA A 290 -2.42 16.19 -1.46
C ALA A 290 -3.40 15.32 -0.65
N ASN A 291 -4.33 14.61 -1.30
CA ASN A 291 -5.27 13.67 -0.65
C ASN A 291 -4.80 12.22 -0.78
N THR A 292 -3.80 11.95 -1.63
CA THR A 292 -3.24 10.61 -1.77
C THR A 292 -2.64 10.15 -0.44
N PRO A 293 -2.95 8.94 0.06
CA PRO A 293 -2.38 8.43 1.30
C PRO A 293 -0.86 8.26 1.18
N PRO A 294 -0.13 8.32 2.32
CA PRO A 294 1.31 8.05 2.36
C PRO A 294 1.67 6.74 1.64
N ILE A 295 2.81 6.73 0.96
CA ILE A 295 3.24 5.59 0.14
C ILE A 295 4.59 5.07 0.61
N VAL A 296 4.63 3.82 1.06
CA VAL A 296 5.89 3.08 1.27
C VAL A 296 6.21 2.30 0.02
N SER A 297 7.46 2.36 -0.45
CA SER A 297 7.89 1.65 -1.63
C SER A 297 9.18 0.90 -1.41
N LEU A 298 9.23 -0.35 -1.87
CA LEU A 298 10.47 -1.09 -2.09
C LEU A 298 10.52 -1.50 -3.56
N HIS A 299 11.59 -1.14 -4.25
CA HIS A 299 11.64 -1.30 -5.70
C HIS A 299 13.09 -1.52 -6.14
N THR A 300 13.33 -2.51 -6.98
CA THR A 300 14.61 -2.68 -7.67
C THR A 300 14.78 -1.57 -8.71
N PRO A 301 15.74 -0.63 -8.58
CA PRO A 301 15.87 0.49 -9.54
C PRO A 301 16.15 0.06 -10.98
N SER A 302 16.73 -1.12 -11.13
CA SER A 302 17.10 -1.77 -12.40
C SER A 302 16.04 -2.75 -12.94
N ASP A 303 14.83 -2.75 -12.39
CA ASP A 303 13.74 -3.64 -12.83
C ASP A 303 13.47 -3.44 -14.35
N PRO A 304 13.55 -4.52 -15.16
CA PRO A 304 13.41 -4.45 -16.61
C PRO A 304 11.95 -4.47 -17.08
N TYR A 305 10.99 -4.71 -16.18
CA TYR A 305 9.58 -4.87 -16.48
C TYR A 305 8.72 -3.71 -15.97
N ALA A 306 8.90 -3.36 -14.69
CA ALA A 306 8.27 -2.22 -14.06
C ALA A 306 9.34 -1.13 -13.89
N PRO A 307 9.26 0.02 -14.59
CA PRO A 307 10.27 1.05 -14.44
C PRO A 307 10.22 1.62 -13.03
N CYS A 308 11.36 1.80 -12.37
CA CYS A 308 11.38 2.51 -11.09
C CYS A 308 11.08 4.00 -11.27
N GLY A 309 11.60 4.63 -12.33
CA GLY A 309 11.29 6.02 -12.69
C GLY A 309 10.05 6.13 -13.60
N ASP A 310 10.08 7.11 -14.50
CA ASP A 310 9.15 7.15 -15.63
C ASP A 310 9.65 6.20 -16.73
N GLY A 311 8.77 5.36 -17.28
CA GLY A 311 9.14 4.45 -18.38
C GLY A 311 7.99 3.57 -18.83
N THR A 312 8.23 2.76 -19.85
CA THR A 312 7.21 1.84 -20.39
C THR A 312 7.15 0.54 -19.58
N VAL A 313 5.94 0.14 -19.16
CA VAL A 313 5.72 -1.20 -18.59
C VAL A 313 5.88 -2.25 -19.66
N ILE A 314 6.62 -3.31 -19.32
CA ILE A 314 6.76 -4.51 -20.13
C ILE A 314 6.14 -5.68 -19.37
N VAL A 315 5.23 -6.42 -20.00
CA VAL A 315 4.63 -7.61 -19.38
C VAL A 315 5.67 -8.75 -19.33
N PRO A 316 6.06 -9.24 -18.13
CA PRO A 316 6.98 -10.37 -18.00
C PRO A 316 6.49 -11.62 -18.76
N GLY A 317 7.43 -12.40 -19.28
CA GLY A 317 7.15 -13.62 -20.06
C GLY A 317 6.68 -13.38 -21.50
N PHE A 318 5.86 -12.34 -21.73
CA PHE A 318 5.35 -11.96 -23.05
C PHE A 318 6.24 -10.92 -23.78
N ASN A 319 6.94 -10.08 -23.00
CA ASN A 319 7.73 -8.95 -23.50
C ASN A 319 6.92 -7.94 -24.33
N TYR A 320 5.66 -7.71 -23.94
CA TYR A 320 4.78 -6.72 -24.57
C TYR A 320 4.88 -5.38 -23.86
N ALA A 321 5.18 -4.32 -24.62
CA ALA A 321 5.09 -2.94 -24.17
C ALA A 321 3.62 -2.53 -23.98
N VAL A 322 3.32 -1.87 -22.86
CA VAL A 322 1.93 -1.54 -22.48
C VAL A 322 1.67 -0.04 -22.52
N VAL A 323 2.26 0.72 -21.62
CA VAL A 323 2.09 2.17 -21.52
C VAL A 323 3.22 2.72 -20.67
N ASN A 324 3.53 4.00 -20.82
CA ASN A 324 4.37 4.65 -19.85
C ASN A 324 3.68 4.69 -18.47
N VAL A 325 4.45 4.59 -17.40
CA VAL A 325 3.99 4.65 -16.01
C VAL A 325 5.07 5.33 -15.18
N THR A 326 4.75 5.61 -13.92
CA THR A 326 5.70 6.16 -12.95
C THR A 326 5.87 5.17 -11.81
N GLY A 327 7.05 4.59 -11.66
CA GLY A 327 7.38 3.73 -10.52
C GLY A 327 7.82 4.51 -9.28
N SER A 328 8.36 3.77 -8.30
CA SER A 328 8.70 4.30 -6.98
C SER A 328 9.72 5.45 -6.99
N CYS A 329 10.73 5.41 -7.86
CA CYS A 329 11.72 6.48 -8.01
C CYS A 329 11.09 7.80 -8.51
N GLY A 330 9.95 7.75 -9.22
CA GLY A 330 9.20 8.94 -9.64
C GLY A 330 8.06 9.31 -8.70
N VAL A 331 7.38 8.34 -8.09
CA VAL A 331 6.27 8.55 -7.14
C VAL A 331 6.77 9.22 -5.85
N GLN A 332 7.89 8.76 -5.30
CA GLN A 332 8.34 9.16 -3.96
C GLN A 332 8.71 10.65 -3.86
N PRO A 333 9.45 11.25 -4.81
CA PRO A 333 9.68 12.70 -4.79
C PRO A 333 8.41 13.54 -4.84
N ILE A 334 7.37 13.07 -5.55
CA ILE A 334 6.09 13.79 -5.65
C ILE A 334 5.32 13.69 -4.32
N GLN A 335 5.27 12.51 -3.71
CA GLN A 335 4.65 12.32 -2.39
C GLN A 335 5.35 13.14 -1.30
N ASP A 336 6.68 13.19 -1.32
CA ASP A 336 7.47 14.02 -0.40
C ASP A 336 7.22 15.52 -0.66
N GLN A 337 7.12 15.95 -1.92
CA GLN A 337 6.81 17.34 -2.28
C GLN A 337 5.39 17.77 -1.87
N LEU A 338 4.42 16.86 -1.96
CA LEU A 338 3.04 17.10 -1.54
C LEU A 338 2.88 17.06 -0.01
N GLY A 339 3.88 16.57 0.72
CA GLY A 339 3.86 16.42 2.18
C GLY A 339 3.10 15.17 2.67
N ASN A 340 2.63 14.31 1.78
CA ASN A 340 1.87 13.11 2.14
C ASN A 340 2.72 12.11 2.95
N ASN A 341 4.00 12.00 2.60
CA ASN A 341 4.95 11.12 3.29
C ASN A 341 5.52 11.73 4.59
N ASP A 342 5.18 12.98 4.94
CA ASP A 342 5.70 13.65 6.13
C ASP A 342 5.38 12.86 7.41
N VAL A 343 4.28 12.10 7.41
CA VAL A 343 3.90 11.21 8.51
C VAL A 343 5.00 10.22 8.88
N PHE A 344 5.82 9.77 7.92
CA PHE A 344 6.92 8.83 8.19
C PHE A 344 8.07 9.48 8.93
N SER A 345 8.16 10.81 8.98
CA SER A 345 9.17 11.57 9.73
C SER A 345 8.58 12.29 10.93
N PHE A 346 7.27 12.14 11.17
CA PHE A 346 6.57 12.80 12.25
C PHE A 346 7.12 12.35 13.60
N GLY A 347 7.57 13.33 14.40
CA GLY A 347 8.30 13.04 15.65
C GLY A 347 9.80 12.82 15.48
N GLY A 348 10.35 13.12 14.30
CA GLY A 348 11.76 12.95 13.97
C GLY A 348 12.02 11.73 13.08
N LEU A 349 13.15 11.74 12.38
CA LEU A 349 13.53 10.69 11.43
C LEU A 349 13.63 9.31 12.09
N LEU A 350 13.27 8.27 11.34
CA LEU A 350 13.47 6.89 11.78
C LEU A 350 14.98 6.59 11.83
N ASN A 351 15.43 6.13 13.01
CA ASN A 351 16.85 5.90 13.30
C ASN A 351 17.23 4.42 13.37
N ASP A 352 16.30 3.52 13.00
CA ASP A 352 16.65 2.12 12.81
C ASP A 352 17.70 1.97 11.68
N PRO A 353 18.54 0.91 11.73
CA PRO A 353 19.62 0.75 10.78
C PRO A 353 19.18 0.76 9.30
N LEU A 354 18.00 0.22 8.98
CA LEU A 354 17.51 0.19 7.61
C LEU A 354 17.07 1.57 7.12
N SER A 355 16.34 2.34 7.93
CA SER A 355 15.93 3.70 7.57
C SER A 355 17.14 4.62 7.43
N VAL A 356 18.14 4.50 8.30
CA VAL A 356 19.40 5.25 8.17
C VAL A 356 20.11 4.89 6.88
N TYR A 357 20.22 3.59 6.56
CA TYR A 357 20.85 3.13 5.33
C TYR A 357 20.09 3.59 4.08
N ALA A 358 18.76 3.42 4.05
CA ALA A 358 17.91 3.79 2.93
C ALA A 358 18.12 5.25 2.52
N ARG A 359 18.16 6.17 3.49
CA ARG A 359 18.42 7.59 3.26
C ARG A 359 19.74 7.88 2.52
N THR A 360 20.74 7.00 2.64
CA THR A 360 22.03 7.16 1.94
C THR A 360 21.97 6.83 0.46
N ILE A 361 20.95 6.08 0.02
CA ILE A 361 20.85 5.53 -1.34
C ILE A 361 19.58 5.96 -2.09
N ASN A 362 18.64 6.65 -1.43
CA ASN A 362 17.32 6.98 -1.98
C ASN A 362 17.04 8.49 -2.13
N GLY A 363 18.04 9.35 -1.87
CA GLY A 363 17.87 10.80 -1.88
C GLY A 363 17.30 11.41 -0.60
N GLY A 364 17.27 10.65 0.52
CA GLY A 364 16.81 11.12 1.83
C GLY A 364 15.33 10.89 2.11
N SER A 365 14.59 10.22 1.21
CA SER A 365 13.16 9.94 1.40
C SER A 365 12.94 8.95 2.53
N GLU A 366 11.97 9.21 3.41
CA GLU A 366 11.60 8.22 4.44
C GLU A 366 10.68 7.14 3.86
N GLY A 367 9.99 7.36 2.73
CA GLY A 367 9.03 6.41 2.15
C GLY A 367 9.62 5.33 1.23
N PHE A 368 10.90 5.44 0.83
CA PHE A 368 11.46 4.62 -0.25
C PHE A 368 12.65 3.76 0.18
N TYR A 369 12.66 2.48 -0.18
CA TYR A 369 13.84 1.62 -0.08
C TYR A 369 14.21 1.07 -1.47
N PRO A 370 15.28 1.56 -2.11
CA PRO A 370 15.77 0.98 -3.36
C PRO A 370 16.48 -0.35 -3.07
N LEU A 371 15.97 -1.43 -3.66
CA LEU A 371 16.58 -2.75 -3.59
C LEU A 371 17.69 -2.84 -4.63
N LEU A 372 18.93 -2.56 -4.22
CA LEU A 372 20.08 -2.59 -5.14
C LEU A 372 20.40 -4.03 -5.54
N ARG A 373 19.93 -4.43 -6.73
CA ARG A 373 20.02 -5.79 -7.28
C ARG A 373 20.54 -5.76 -8.73
N PRO A 374 21.06 -6.89 -9.25
CA PRO A 374 21.31 -7.06 -10.69
C PRO A 374 20.05 -6.77 -11.54
N GLU A 375 20.25 -6.42 -12.81
CA GLU A 375 19.15 -6.02 -13.74
C GLU A 375 18.09 -7.10 -13.98
N ASP A 376 18.39 -8.37 -13.73
CA ASP A 376 17.47 -9.50 -13.93
C ASP A 376 16.66 -9.87 -12.66
N ASP A 377 16.96 -9.26 -11.51
CA ASP A 377 16.34 -9.60 -10.22
C ASP A 377 15.32 -8.53 -9.76
N SER A 378 14.19 -8.50 -10.47
CA SER A 378 13.06 -7.56 -10.23
C SER A 378 12.24 -7.88 -8.98
N ALA A 379 12.14 -9.16 -8.60
CA ALA A 379 11.31 -9.62 -7.50
C ALA A 379 12.07 -10.56 -6.55
N PRO A 380 13.11 -10.06 -5.85
CA PRO A 380 14.01 -10.88 -5.03
C PRO A 380 13.35 -11.53 -3.81
N TRP A 381 12.11 -11.15 -3.48
CA TRP A 381 11.27 -11.73 -2.43
C TRP A 381 10.45 -12.94 -2.92
N GLU A 382 10.44 -13.24 -4.22
CA GLU A 382 9.66 -14.34 -4.78
C GLU A 382 10.48 -15.64 -4.83
N TRP A 383 9.82 -16.74 -4.50
CA TRP A 383 10.32 -18.08 -4.77
C TRP A 383 9.15 -19.03 -4.99
N ASN A 384 9.42 -20.11 -5.70
CA ASN A 384 8.45 -21.18 -5.88
C ASN A 384 9.12 -22.55 -5.76
N GLY A 385 8.42 -23.50 -5.13
CA GLY A 385 8.85 -24.90 -5.13
C GLY A 385 8.65 -25.59 -6.48
N PHE A 386 7.78 -25.03 -7.33
CA PHE A 386 7.50 -25.49 -8.68
C PHE A 386 7.83 -24.41 -9.70
N VAL A 387 8.65 -24.76 -10.69
CA VAL A 387 9.00 -23.86 -11.80
C VAL A 387 8.18 -24.27 -13.04
N PRO A 388 7.21 -23.47 -13.49
CA PRO A 388 6.40 -23.81 -14.64
C PRO A 388 7.15 -23.58 -15.95
N SER A 389 6.67 -24.24 -17.00
CA SER A 389 7.04 -23.93 -18.39
C SER A 389 5.97 -23.07 -19.04
N GLN A 390 6.34 -22.24 -20.02
CA GLN A 390 5.41 -21.50 -20.87
C GLN A 390 5.50 -21.97 -22.31
N GLN A 391 4.40 -21.88 -23.06
CA GLN A 391 4.40 -22.07 -24.50
C GLN A 391 4.50 -20.73 -25.20
N LEU A 392 5.56 -20.55 -25.99
CA LEU A 392 5.76 -19.36 -26.80
C LEU A 392 4.80 -19.33 -28.00
N PRO A 393 4.59 -18.17 -28.64
CA PRO A 393 3.77 -18.07 -29.87
C PRO A 393 4.22 -18.99 -31.00
N THR A 394 5.50 -19.41 -31.02
CA THR A 394 6.06 -20.37 -31.98
C THR A 394 5.62 -21.82 -31.74
N GLY A 395 4.93 -22.09 -30.63
CA GLY A 395 4.60 -23.44 -30.15
C GLY A 395 5.71 -24.10 -29.32
N MET A 396 6.88 -23.48 -29.19
CA MET A 396 7.97 -23.99 -28.38
C MET A 396 7.65 -23.86 -26.88
N ILE A 397 7.88 -24.92 -26.12
CA ILE A 397 7.74 -24.92 -24.66
C ILE A 397 9.11 -24.63 -24.04
N VAL A 398 9.17 -23.60 -23.19
CA VAL A 398 10.39 -23.19 -22.48
C VAL A 398 10.11 -23.11 -20.98
N GLN A 399 11.07 -23.56 -20.17
CA GLN A 399 10.97 -23.41 -18.72
C GLN A 399 11.19 -21.95 -18.34
N LEU A 400 10.38 -21.42 -17.42
CA LEU A 400 10.62 -20.07 -16.88
C LEU A 400 11.85 -20.05 -15.98
N ASP A 401 12.50 -18.89 -15.92
CA ASP A 401 13.59 -18.65 -14.98
C ASP A 401 13.01 -18.14 -13.65
N CYS A 402 12.73 -19.07 -12.74
CA CYS A 402 12.11 -18.78 -11.46
C CYS A 402 13.02 -19.18 -10.31
N SER A 403 13.19 -18.26 -9.36
CA SER A 403 13.91 -18.55 -8.12
C SER A 403 13.20 -19.67 -7.33
N THR A 404 13.97 -20.66 -6.91
CA THR A 404 13.54 -21.69 -5.95
C THR A 404 14.16 -21.47 -4.56
N ASN A 405 14.94 -20.39 -4.39
CA ASN A 405 15.70 -20.13 -3.19
C ASN A 405 14.89 -19.34 -2.16
N GLY A 406 14.08 -20.07 -1.38
CA GLY A 406 13.29 -19.48 -0.30
C GLY A 406 14.11 -18.84 0.82
N THR A 407 15.39 -19.19 0.99
CA THR A 407 16.25 -18.59 2.03
C THR A 407 16.62 -17.15 1.65
N THR A 408 17.10 -16.94 0.42
CA THR A 408 17.39 -15.59 -0.08
C THR A 408 16.12 -14.74 -0.15
N ALA A 409 15.01 -15.34 -0.58
CA ALA A 409 13.74 -14.63 -0.65
C ALA A 409 13.23 -14.18 0.73
N ARG A 410 13.29 -15.05 1.75
CA ARG A 410 12.95 -14.66 3.13
C ARG A 410 13.84 -13.56 3.68
N SER A 411 15.14 -13.54 3.36
CA SER A 411 16.02 -12.43 3.75
C SER A 411 15.62 -11.09 3.14
N ASN A 412 15.07 -11.08 1.92
CA ASN A 412 14.47 -9.88 1.34
C ASN A 412 13.17 -9.50 2.05
N ILE A 413 12.34 -10.48 2.41
CA ILE A 413 11.12 -10.25 3.19
C ILE A 413 11.46 -9.68 4.57
N ASP A 414 12.58 -10.08 5.19
CA ASP A 414 13.06 -9.47 6.44
C ASP A 414 13.28 -7.97 6.27
N THR A 415 13.97 -7.55 5.21
CA THR A 415 14.16 -6.14 4.88
C THR A 415 12.82 -5.43 4.62
N ILE A 416 11.90 -6.07 3.90
CA ILE A 416 10.57 -5.52 3.62
C ILE A 416 9.80 -5.28 4.92
N MET A 417 9.75 -6.26 5.82
CA MET A 417 8.99 -6.17 7.07
C MET A 417 9.60 -5.13 8.02
N GLU A 418 10.93 -5.14 8.19
CA GLU A 418 11.64 -4.18 9.04
C GLU A 418 11.52 -2.74 8.52
N PHE A 419 11.51 -2.53 7.20
CA PHE A 419 11.29 -1.21 6.63
C PHE A 419 9.83 -0.77 6.73
N PHE A 420 8.87 -1.68 6.47
CA PHE A 420 7.44 -1.41 6.50
C PHE A 420 6.94 -1.06 7.91
N ALA A 421 7.28 -1.88 8.91
CA ALA A 421 6.63 -1.84 10.22
C ALA A 421 6.66 -0.47 10.91
N PRO A 422 7.81 0.25 11.01
CA PRO A 422 7.82 1.55 11.67
C PRO A 422 7.02 2.64 10.92
N ARG A 423 6.93 2.53 9.60
CA ARG A 423 6.16 3.45 8.74
C ARG A 423 4.67 3.18 8.86
N ALA A 424 4.29 1.90 8.91
CA ALA A 424 2.92 1.47 9.17
C ALA A 424 2.44 1.95 10.54
N CYS A 425 3.28 1.84 11.57
CA CYS A 425 2.99 2.38 12.90
C CYS A 425 2.63 3.87 12.86
N ARG A 426 3.41 4.70 12.14
CA ARG A 426 3.12 6.14 12.02
C ARG A 426 1.87 6.41 11.18
N ALA A 427 1.78 5.83 9.99
CA ALA A 427 0.69 6.11 9.05
C ALA A 427 -0.68 5.60 9.52
N LEU A 428 -0.70 4.49 10.27
CA LEU A 428 -1.93 3.93 10.85
C LEU A 428 -2.22 4.47 12.26
N GLY A 429 -1.36 5.35 12.80
CA GLY A 429 -1.52 5.93 14.13
C GLY A 429 -1.49 4.90 15.26
N LEU A 430 -0.63 3.89 15.16
CA LEU A 430 -0.51 2.80 16.12
C LEU A 430 0.40 3.19 17.28
N ASP A 431 0.12 2.66 18.47
CA ASP A 431 0.98 2.82 19.63
C ASP A 431 2.19 1.89 19.54
N CYS A 432 3.25 2.38 18.89
CA CYS A 432 4.50 1.66 18.69
C CYS A 432 5.64 2.38 19.42
N PRO A 433 6.10 1.88 20.59
CA PRO A 433 7.09 2.55 21.42
C PRO A 433 8.39 2.88 20.66
N GLY A 434 8.85 4.11 20.81
CA GLY A 434 10.09 4.60 20.20
C GLY A 434 10.02 4.88 18.69
N VAL A 435 8.89 4.56 18.06
CA VAL A 435 8.63 4.79 16.63
C VAL A 435 7.53 5.81 16.44
N SER A 436 6.38 5.57 17.05
CA SER A 436 5.24 6.47 16.99
C SER A 436 5.36 7.53 18.08
N VAL A 437 5.00 8.75 17.71
CA VAL A 437 4.50 9.72 18.69
C VAL A 437 3.05 9.33 18.95
N SER A 438 2.69 9.01 20.20
CA SER A 438 1.33 8.58 20.53
C SER A 438 0.29 9.52 19.90
N THR A 439 -0.65 8.96 19.15
CA THR A 439 -1.79 9.71 18.59
C THR A 439 -2.87 9.98 19.63
N ASP A 440 -2.75 9.39 20.83
CA ASP A 440 -3.56 9.81 21.95
C ASP A 440 -3.27 11.29 22.20
N GLU A 441 -4.34 12.09 22.21
CA GLU A 441 -4.26 13.40 22.81
C GLU A 441 -3.72 13.19 24.23
N LEU A 442 -2.62 13.85 24.59
CA LEU A 442 -2.16 13.87 25.98
C LEU A 442 -3.21 14.63 26.81
N ILE A 443 -4.34 13.98 27.15
CA ILE A 443 -5.45 14.55 27.92
C ILE A 443 -4.97 14.88 29.34
N ARG A 444 -3.95 14.17 29.83
CA ARG A 444 -3.46 14.30 31.20
C ARG A 444 -2.69 15.57 31.48
N ASP A 445 -2.23 16.31 30.47
CA ASP A 445 -1.63 17.60 30.74
C ASP A 445 -1.71 18.56 29.56
N GLY A 446 -2.87 19.19 29.37
CA GLY A 446 -3.04 20.33 28.45
C GLY A 446 -2.11 21.52 28.75
N SER A 447 -1.21 21.40 29.73
CA SER A 447 -0.25 22.39 30.14
C SER A 447 1.16 22.22 29.56
N ILE A 448 1.53 21.10 28.90
CA ILE A 448 2.90 20.92 28.38
C ILE A 448 3.26 21.84 27.21
N VAL A 449 2.26 22.44 26.56
CA VAL A 449 2.50 23.42 25.49
C VAL A 449 1.48 24.56 25.55
N SER A 450 2.00 25.76 25.38
CA SER A 450 1.22 26.99 25.32
C SER A 450 1.33 27.62 23.94
N VAL A 451 0.21 28.09 23.40
CA VAL A 451 0.14 28.77 22.11
C VAL A 451 -0.16 30.24 22.35
N MET A 452 0.77 31.13 21.99
CA MET A 452 0.63 32.56 22.26
C MET A 452 1.32 33.45 21.20
N PRO A 453 0.77 34.65 20.91
CA PRO A 453 -0.58 35.07 21.27
C PRO A 453 -1.63 34.22 20.52
N ASN A 454 -2.80 34.04 21.13
CA ASN A 454 -3.93 33.36 20.52
C ASN A 454 -5.23 34.00 21.04
N PRO A 455 -5.93 34.83 20.25
CA PRO A 455 -5.74 35.06 18.81
C PRO A 455 -4.44 35.80 18.43
N THR A 456 -4.02 35.68 17.16
CA THR A 456 -2.84 36.39 16.61
C THR A 456 -3.09 36.95 15.21
N LYS A 457 -2.40 38.05 14.87
CA LYS A 457 -2.42 38.69 13.54
C LYS A 457 -1.20 38.39 12.69
N THR A 458 -0.07 38.08 13.33
CA THR A 458 1.25 37.96 12.70
C THR A 458 1.84 36.58 12.88
N ASP A 459 2.20 36.21 14.11
CA ASP A 459 2.95 35.00 14.40
C ASP A 459 2.27 34.19 15.49
N ILE A 460 2.36 32.87 15.38
CA ILE A 460 1.91 31.90 16.38
C ILE A 460 3.16 31.33 17.05
N ASN A 461 3.30 31.50 18.37
CA ASN A 461 4.39 30.86 19.11
C ASN A 461 3.86 29.65 19.89
N PHE A 462 4.56 28.54 19.74
CA PHE A 462 4.37 27.31 20.48
C PHE A 462 5.51 27.20 21.50
N MET A 463 5.17 27.22 22.77
CA MET A 463 6.13 27.16 23.87
C MET A 463 5.84 25.95 24.73
N ALA A 464 6.71 24.95 24.64
CA ALA A 464 6.70 23.73 25.43
C ALA A 464 7.26 23.98 26.83
N LYS A 465 6.71 23.27 27.82
CA LYS A 465 7.09 23.35 29.24
C LYS A 465 7.93 22.15 29.67
N ASP A 466 8.56 22.27 30.84
CA ASP A 466 9.27 21.18 31.53
C ASP A 466 10.33 20.50 30.66
N GLU A 467 11.07 21.30 29.88
CA GLU A 467 12.14 20.86 28.97
C GLU A 467 11.68 19.95 27.81
N ASN A 468 10.37 19.83 27.59
CA ASN A 468 9.85 19.11 26.44
C ASN A 468 10.28 19.79 25.13
N LEU A 469 10.65 18.96 24.16
CA LEU A 469 10.99 19.41 22.81
C LEU A 469 9.78 19.20 21.91
N ILE A 470 9.36 20.27 21.25
CA ILE A 470 8.45 20.20 20.12
C ILE A 470 9.25 19.51 19.00
N LEU A 471 8.74 18.38 18.53
CA LEU A 471 9.35 17.61 17.44
C LEU A 471 8.78 18.05 16.10
N ALA A 472 7.48 18.31 16.05
CA ALA A 472 6.78 18.77 14.86
C ALA A 472 5.53 19.60 15.21
N VAL A 473 5.07 20.42 14.27
CA VAL A 473 3.78 21.12 14.33
C VAL A 473 3.07 21.01 12.97
N GLU A 474 1.87 20.45 12.97
CA GLU A 474 0.98 20.40 11.81
C GLU A 474 -0.22 21.34 12.05
N LEU A 475 -0.42 22.33 11.18
CA LEU A 475 -1.57 23.23 11.18
C LEU A 475 -2.63 22.71 10.21
N ILE A 476 -3.84 22.48 10.69
CA ILE A 476 -5.01 22.03 9.92
C ILE A 476 -6.16 23.05 10.04
N ASP A 477 -6.99 23.16 9.01
CA ASP A 477 -8.19 24.01 9.02
C ASP A 477 -9.43 23.29 9.61
N LEU A 478 -10.57 23.99 9.66
CA LEU A 478 -11.84 23.44 10.18
C LEU A 478 -12.39 22.26 9.38
N SER A 479 -11.97 22.10 8.11
CA SER A 479 -12.32 20.92 7.30
C SER A 479 -11.37 19.75 7.52
N GLY A 480 -10.37 19.89 8.40
CA GLY A 480 -9.36 18.88 8.67
C GLY A 480 -8.22 18.85 7.65
N ARG A 481 -8.19 19.79 6.70
CA ARG A 481 -7.14 19.86 5.67
C ARG A 481 -5.87 20.45 6.26
N THR A 482 -4.74 19.80 6.02
CA THR A 482 -3.42 20.28 6.40
C THR A 482 -3.03 21.52 5.59
N ILE A 483 -2.66 22.57 6.30
CA ILE A 483 -2.28 23.89 5.76
C ILE A 483 -0.75 24.00 5.68
N ARG A 484 -0.06 23.61 6.75
CA ARG A 484 1.40 23.55 6.83
C ARG A 484 1.85 22.51 7.84
N THR A 485 2.97 21.86 7.54
CA THR A 485 3.66 20.94 8.45
C THR A 485 5.08 21.43 8.67
N PHE A 486 5.52 21.44 9.93
CA PHE A 486 6.87 21.80 10.34
C PHE A 486 7.47 20.62 11.09
N GLN A 487 8.54 20.04 10.55
CA GLN A 487 9.22 18.86 11.09
C GLN A 487 10.59 19.23 11.68
N GLY A 488 11.15 18.35 12.51
CA GLY A 488 12.53 18.48 13.01
C GLY A 488 12.75 19.72 13.88
N VAL A 489 11.70 20.25 14.50
CA VAL A 489 11.73 21.48 15.29
C VAL A 489 12.76 21.38 16.42
N ASN A 490 12.74 20.27 17.16
CA ASN A 490 13.67 19.93 18.24
C ASN A 490 13.97 21.11 19.19
N ALA A 491 12.93 21.88 19.51
CA ALA A 491 13.04 23.09 20.30
C ALA A 491 11.88 23.22 21.28
N SER A 492 12.14 23.84 22.43
CA SER A 492 11.09 24.17 23.40
C SER A 492 10.26 25.39 22.99
N LEU A 493 10.74 26.19 22.03
CA LEU A 493 10.04 27.33 21.46
C LEU A 493 10.06 27.24 19.94
N PHE A 494 8.90 27.36 19.31
CA PHE A 494 8.75 27.35 17.85
C PHE A 494 7.77 28.41 17.39
N THR A 495 8.10 29.13 16.32
CA THR A 495 7.28 30.24 15.81
C THR A 495 6.85 29.96 14.37
N ILE A 496 5.55 30.04 14.11
CA ILE A 496 4.98 29.99 12.77
C ILE A 496 4.53 31.40 12.38
N ARG A 497 5.05 31.91 11.27
CA ARG A 497 4.56 33.16 10.67
C ARG A 497 3.30 32.90 9.87
N ARG A 498 2.35 33.82 9.93
CA ARG A 498 1.08 33.71 9.20
C ARG A 498 1.28 33.64 7.68
N ASP A 499 2.23 34.39 7.13
CA ASP A 499 2.63 34.33 5.71
C ASP A 499 1.47 34.18 4.70
N GLY A 500 0.44 35.03 4.82
CA GLY A 500 -0.71 35.04 3.90
C GLY A 500 -1.83 34.04 4.21
N MET A 501 -1.77 33.30 5.32
CA MET A 501 -2.88 32.46 5.78
C MET A 501 -4.13 33.30 6.08
N ALA A 502 -5.30 32.82 5.64
CA ALA A 502 -6.57 33.50 5.82
C ALA A 502 -6.92 33.68 7.31
N PRO A 503 -7.65 34.74 7.69
CA PRO A 503 -8.29 34.80 9.00
C PRO A 503 -9.20 33.57 9.22
N GLY A 504 -9.18 33.01 10.42
CA GLY A 504 -9.99 31.83 10.72
C GLY A 504 -9.54 31.03 11.93
N VAL A 505 -10.24 29.93 12.15
CA VAL A 505 -9.90 28.93 13.18
C VAL A 505 -9.11 27.82 12.52
N TYR A 506 -8.00 27.46 13.16
CA TYR A 506 -7.12 26.36 12.81
C TYR A 506 -6.94 25.46 14.04
N PHE A 507 -6.47 24.24 13.82
CA PHE A 507 -5.94 23.39 14.87
C PHE A 507 -4.48 23.08 14.58
N ALA A 508 -3.63 23.22 15.60
CA ALA A 508 -2.24 22.82 15.53
C ALA A 508 -2.07 21.51 16.29
N LYS A 509 -1.74 20.44 15.57
CA LYS A 509 -1.26 19.18 16.16
C LYS A 509 0.23 19.32 16.41
N ILE A 510 0.64 19.19 17.67
CA ILE A 510 1.99 19.46 18.14
C ILE A 510 2.56 18.14 18.65
N ALA A 511 3.62 17.66 18.02
CA ALA A 511 4.26 16.40 18.36
C ALA A 511 5.30 16.58 19.46
N PHE A 512 5.21 15.76 20.49
CA PHE A 512 6.22 15.56 21.53
C PHE A 512 6.77 14.14 21.43
N ARG A 513 7.76 13.79 22.25
CA ARG A 513 8.24 12.39 22.31
C ARG A 513 7.15 11.44 22.81
N GLU A 514 6.32 11.91 23.72
CA GLU A 514 5.32 11.10 24.43
C GLU A 514 3.96 11.04 23.74
N GLY A 515 3.68 11.95 22.80
CA GLY A 515 2.38 12.01 22.14
C GLY A 515 2.12 13.32 21.41
N ILE A 516 0.92 13.43 20.83
CA ILE A 516 0.45 14.61 20.13
C ILE A 516 -0.47 15.42 21.05
N ILE A 517 -0.36 16.74 20.97
CA ILE A 517 -1.37 17.66 21.54
C ILE A 517 -1.96 18.51 20.44
N THR A 518 -3.29 18.56 20.40
CA THR A 518 -4.00 19.49 19.52
C THR A 518 -4.31 20.79 20.26
N LYS A 519 -3.97 21.93 19.67
CA LYS A 519 -4.33 23.27 20.17
C LYS A 519 -5.10 24.03 19.12
N LYS A 520 -6.24 24.59 19.51
CA LYS A 520 -6.96 25.56 18.67
C LYS A 520 -6.11 26.82 18.50
N VAL A 521 -5.97 27.30 17.28
CA VAL A 521 -5.29 28.55 16.91
C VAL A 521 -6.27 29.45 16.18
N ILE A 522 -6.31 30.73 16.54
CA ILE A 522 -7.19 31.72 15.95
C ILE A 522 -6.34 32.80 15.27
N LEU A 523 -6.54 32.98 13.96
CA LEU A 523 -5.91 34.03 13.16
C LEU A 523 -6.93 35.13 12.86
N GLU A 524 -6.59 36.38 13.19
CA GLU A 524 -7.42 37.56 12.95
C GLU A 524 -7.06 38.32 11.68
#